data_AF-A0A6N7PS79-F1
#
_entry.id   AF-A0A6N7PS79-F1
#
_cell.length_a   1.000
_cell.length_b   1.000
_cell.length_c   1.000
_cell.angle_alpha   90.00
_cell.angle_beta   90.00
_cell.angle_gamma   90.00
#
_symmetry.space_group_name_H-M   'P 1'
#
loop_
_entity.id
_entity.type
_entity.pdbx_description
1 polymer ?
#
loop_
_entity_poly.entity_id
_entity_poly.type
_entity_poly.pdbx_seq_one_letter_code
_entity_poly.pdbx_strand_id
1 'polypeptide(L)'
;MPDPAPPADSPVSPPTLRHVPGKSTEAAQHKAPPPRIAEAEGSTRPAEARSPVLGGLAVALLVIAAYAGAVVFFRFVAPNRPPYVAEVGSGIAVGIVVFFMHALLGGPLTETMQTGEERFRALLGFIALIAPSFVRWIIFACLGGMLVVAYQDLLEWDPSPIARLRVLGAAAMPAILAVCSAMLVERRFARGDFRLKVGYAPGTGVRDRMELREKVERMWAYENELMRESVQRMARHAAIFGFIASAILIACAVILLRYARSENELRHLVALGVGAACTVSFTLNLGQILFRSASNDSTARMMAFAARTLLIVSVATVFLGVALLSGPEEASSAEKGYLFQGYKGALIVGVAVALLGERVLRAVTDRAASMLGVGTAAPMRGSDLGIIDGLNEEDVARLAEERIDSAHALAFMPTPRIFFNTTYSLQRICDWQDQALLIARVGRTNAQLLREQYLVRGAIAARQIAREIVGPARSAISALRGPAESISGDAISIPSEAHEDEQARLRALAKALGFTGINQAVLGLRCLVDDEEIERLEVFSRSVPVWKDAGVEHVRDDASPPGNEGRASRLPPRGD
;
A
#
# COMPACT_ATOMS: atom_id res chain seq x y z
N MET A 1 2.62 -5.77 -61.79
CA MET A 1 1.40 -5.79 -60.95
C MET A 1 1.55 -4.68 -59.94
N PRO A 2 0.73 -3.62 -59.97
CA PRO A 2 0.86 -2.51 -59.03
C PRO A 2 0.07 -2.80 -57.74
N ASP A 3 0.67 -2.46 -56.60
CA ASP A 3 0.08 -2.56 -55.27
C ASP A 3 -1.18 -1.66 -55.13
N PRO A 4 -2.25 -2.12 -54.47
CA PRO A 4 -3.40 -1.29 -54.19
C PRO A 4 -3.12 -0.34 -53.02
N ALA A 5 -3.48 0.93 -53.21
CA ALA A 5 -3.41 1.99 -52.21
C ALA A 5 -4.24 1.67 -50.95
N PRO A 6 -3.81 2.13 -49.77
CA PRO A 6 -4.58 1.95 -48.53
C PRO A 6 -5.86 2.83 -48.52
N PRO A 7 -6.94 2.36 -47.88
CA PRO A 7 -8.20 3.10 -47.81
C PRO A 7 -8.12 4.31 -46.87
N ALA A 8 -8.86 5.35 -47.23
CA ALA A 8 -8.96 6.62 -46.51
C ALA A 8 -9.62 6.48 -45.15
N ASP A 9 -8.99 7.07 -44.13
CA ASP A 9 -9.52 7.16 -42.77
C ASP A 9 -10.80 8.01 -42.73
N SER A 10 -11.79 7.49 -42.01
CA SER A 10 -13.08 8.15 -41.77
C SER A 10 -12.91 9.27 -40.72
N PRO A 11 -13.59 10.42 -40.86
CA PRO A 11 -13.48 11.51 -39.90
C PRO A 11 -14.18 11.15 -38.58
N VAL A 12 -13.39 11.07 -37.50
CA VAL A 12 -13.87 10.90 -36.13
C VAL A 12 -14.44 12.23 -35.63
N SER A 13 -15.75 12.27 -35.39
CA SER A 13 -16.45 13.40 -34.77
C SER A 13 -16.00 13.61 -33.31
N PRO A 14 -15.83 14.86 -32.83
CA PRO A 14 -15.44 15.14 -31.45
C PRO A 14 -16.60 14.85 -30.46
N PRO A 15 -16.29 14.36 -29.24
CA PRO A 15 -17.30 14.06 -28.24
C PRO A 15 -17.90 15.35 -27.64
N THR A 16 -19.21 15.51 -27.82
CA THR A 16 -20.03 16.54 -27.18
C THR A 16 -20.21 16.22 -25.69
N LEU A 17 -19.85 17.20 -24.85
CA LEU A 17 -20.11 17.23 -23.40
C LEU A 17 -21.60 17.05 -23.11
N ARG A 18 -21.98 15.88 -22.56
CA ARG A 18 -23.30 15.65 -21.96
C ARG A 18 -23.32 16.21 -20.53
N HIS A 19 -24.06 17.30 -20.35
CA HIS A 19 -24.52 17.77 -19.04
C HIS A 19 -25.47 16.74 -18.42
N VAL A 20 -25.14 16.24 -17.24
CA VAL A 20 -26.07 15.53 -16.35
C VAL A 20 -26.65 16.57 -15.39
N PRO A 21 -27.97 16.85 -15.41
CA PRO A 21 -28.57 17.74 -14.42
C PRO A 21 -28.75 17.00 -13.10
N GLY A 22 -28.08 17.50 -12.06
CA GLY A 22 -28.26 17.07 -10.68
C GLY A 22 -29.65 17.42 -10.18
N LYS A 23 -30.35 16.41 -9.66
CA LYS A 23 -31.66 16.50 -9.04
C LYS A 23 -31.49 17.02 -7.62
N SER A 24 -31.96 18.23 -7.36
CA SER A 24 -32.09 18.84 -6.03
C SER A 24 -33.19 18.14 -5.24
N THR A 25 -32.89 17.68 -4.04
CA THR A 25 -33.90 17.37 -3.01
C THR A 25 -33.64 18.24 -1.79
N GLU A 26 -34.46 19.28 -1.73
CA GLU A 26 -35.03 19.98 -0.58
C GLU A 26 -34.60 19.55 0.82
N ALA A 27 -34.19 20.58 1.56
CA ALA A 27 -34.18 20.63 3.00
C ALA A 27 -35.61 20.53 3.55
N ALA A 28 -35.82 19.61 4.51
CA ALA A 28 -36.93 19.66 5.44
C ALA A 28 -36.38 19.67 6.86
N GLN A 29 -36.55 20.82 7.52
CA GLN A 29 -36.42 21.02 8.94
C GLN A 29 -37.36 20.06 9.69
N HIS A 30 -36.83 19.23 10.59
CA HIS A 30 -37.62 18.73 11.71
C HIS A 30 -36.82 18.79 13.01
N LYS A 31 -37.31 19.70 13.86
CA LYS A 31 -36.99 19.91 15.27
C LYS A 31 -37.35 18.62 16.03
N ALA A 32 -36.36 17.93 16.60
CA ALA A 32 -36.61 16.78 17.48
C ALA A 32 -37.03 17.28 18.88
N PRO A 33 -38.12 16.74 19.48
CA PRO A 33 -38.50 17.05 20.85
C PRO A 33 -37.63 16.27 21.86
N PRO A 34 -37.44 16.78 23.08
CA PRO A 34 -36.66 16.09 24.11
C PRO A 34 -37.39 14.81 24.60
N PRO A 35 -36.65 13.78 25.04
CA PRO A 35 -37.24 12.52 25.46
C PRO A 35 -38.06 12.69 26.75
N ARG A 36 -39.33 12.26 26.70
CA ARG A 36 -40.19 12.06 27.87
C ARG A 36 -39.63 10.92 28.73
N ILE A 37 -39.36 11.22 29.98
CA ILE A 37 -39.21 10.23 31.05
C ILE A 37 -40.59 9.59 31.25
N ALA A 38 -40.72 8.31 30.90
CA ALA A 38 -41.87 7.51 31.24
C ALA A 38 -41.62 6.89 32.62
N GLU A 39 -42.44 7.29 33.59
CA GLU A 39 -42.54 6.67 34.90
C GLU A 39 -42.99 5.21 34.73
N ALA A 40 -42.20 4.28 35.25
CA ALA A 40 -42.50 2.86 35.27
C ALA A 40 -43.33 2.53 36.52
N GLU A 41 -44.63 2.34 36.36
CA GLU A 41 -45.49 1.73 37.38
C GLU A 41 -45.53 0.20 37.20
N GLY A 42 -45.01 -0.47 38.24
CA GLY A 42 -45.58 -1.66 38.89
C GLY A 42 -46.06 -2.85 38.05
N SER A 43 -45.29 -3.94 38.06
CA SER A 43 -45.84 -5.31 38.20
C SER A 43 -44.70 -6.31 38.46
N THR A 44 -44.29 -6.42 39.73
CA THR A 44 -43.40 -7.49 40.20
C THR A 44 -44.18 -8.80 40.30
N ARG A 45 -44.06 -9.67 39.30
CA ARG A 45 -44.24 -11.12 39.49
C ARG A 45 -42.88 -11.73 39.79
N PRO A 46 -42.71 -12.48 40.90
CA PRO A 46 -41.48 -13.21 41.15
C PRO A 46 -41.38 -14.32 40.11
N ALA A 47 -40.48 -14.14 39.14
CA ALA A 47 -40.09 -15.21 38.24
C ALA A 47 -39.38 -16.27 39.08
N GLU A 48 -39.95 -17.48 39.09
CA GLU A 48 -39.36 -18.66 39.70
C GLU A 48 -37.90 -18.80 39.27
N ALA A 49 -37.00 -18.70 40.24
CA ALA A 49 -35.57 -18.90 40.07
C ALA A 49 -35.32 -20.36 39.67
N ARG A 50 -35.38 -20.65 38.36
CA ARG A 50 -34.84 -21.89 37.81
C ARG A 50 -33.34 -21.90 38.12
N SER A 51 -32.92 -22.90 38.89
CA SER A 51 -31.59 -23.00 39.46
C SER A 51 -30.51 -22.82 38.37
N PRO A 52 -29.61 -21.81 38.48
CA PRO A 52 -28.55 -21.56 37.50
C PRO A 52 -27.58 -22.75 37.33
N VAL A 53 -27.62 -23.68 38.27
CA VAL A 53 -26.83 -24.92 38.27
C VAL A 53 -27.20 -25.84 37.09
N LEU A 54 -28.47 -25.92 36.72
CA LEU A 54 -28.94 -26.85 35.68
C LEU A 54 -28.57 -26.36 34.27
N GLY A 55 -28.59 -25.05 34.05
CA GLY A 55 -28.10 -24.42 32.82
C GLY A 55 -26.59 -24.56 32.67
N GLY A 56 -25.83 -24.30 33.74
CA GLY A 56 -24.37 -24.47 33.72
C GLY A 56 -23.93 -25.91 33.44
N LEU A 57 -24.64 -26.89 34.02
CA LEU A 57 -24.34 -28.31 33.83
C LEU A 57 -24.67 -28.80 32.40
N ALA A 58 -25.77 -28.31 31.82
CA ALA A 58 -26.11 -28.60 30.42
C ALA A 58 -25.07 -28.03 29.44
N VAL A 59 -24.57 -26.80 29.68
CA VAL A 59 -23.52 -26.19 28.85
C VAL A 59 -22.20 -26.96 29.00
N ALA A 60 -21.82 -27.34 30.22
CA ALA A 60 -20.62 -28.13 30.46
C ALA A 60 -20.66 -29.50 29.75
N LEU A 61 -21.81 -30.20 29.81
CA LEU A 61 -21.99 -31.48 29.10
C LEU A 61 -21.92 -31.31 27.58
N LEU A 62 -22.45 -30.22 27.03
CA LEU A 62 -22.43 -29.97 25.58
C LEU A 62 -21.01 -29.63 25.09
N VAL A 63 -20.23 -28.89 25.88
CA VAL A 63 -18.81 -28.62 25.60
C VAL A 63 -17.98 -29.90 25.64
N ILE A 64 -18.20 -30.75 26.64
CA ILE A 64 -17.52 -32.05 26.75
C ILE A 64 -17.89 -32.96 25.59
N ALA A 65 -19.18 -33.00 25.20
CA ALA A 65 -19.65 -33.77 24.05
C ALA A 65 -19.05 -33.27 22.72
N ALA A 66 -18.97 -31.95 22.52
CA ALA A 66 -18.36 -31.36 21.34
C ALA A 66 -16.84 -31.62 21.28
N TYR A 67 -16.14 -31.54 22.41
CA TYR A 67 -14.72 -31.88 22.52
C TYR A 67 -14.48 -33.36 22.18
N ALA A 68 -15.25 -34.26 22.79
CA ALA A 68 -15.16 -35.69 22.52
C ALA A 68 -15.47 -36.01 21.05
N GLY A 69 -16.50 -35.39 20.47
CA GLY A 69 -16.85 -35.53 19.06
C GLY A 69 -15.74 -35.04 18.12
N ALA A 70 -15.11 -33.91 18.41
CA ALA A 70 -13.98 -33.39 17.63
C ALA A 70 -12.76 -34.31 17.71
N VAL A 71 -12.42 -34.81 18.90
CA VAL A 71 -11.31 -35.77 19.08
C VAL A 71 -11.55 -37.06 18.31
N VAL A 72 -12.78 -37.61 18.36
CA VAL A 72 -13.16 -38.81 17.61
C VAL A 72 -13.12 -38.56 16.10
N PHE A 73 -13.64 -37.42 15.63
CA PHE A 73 -13.62 -37.03 14.22
C PHE A 73 -12.18 -36.93 13.69
N PHE A 74 -11.28 -36.24 14.40
CA PHE A 74 -9.88 -36.11 13.97
C PHE A 74 -9.11 -37.43 14.05
N ARG A 75 -9.41 -38.30 15.01
CA ARG A 75 -8.87 -39.67 15.03
C ARG A 75 -9.33 -40.52 13.85
N PHE A 76 -10.58 -40.36 13.43
CA PHE A 76 -11.15 -41.14 12.33
C PHE A 76 -10.68 -40.63 10.96
N VAL A 77 -10.63 -39.32 10.78
CA VAL A 77 -10.26 -38.68 9.51
C VAL A 77 -8.75 -38.71 9.26
N ALA A 78 -7.93 -38.75 10.31
CA ALA A 78 -6.47 -38.72 10.19
C ALA A 78 -5.77 -39.68 11.18
N PRO A 79 -5.94 -41.01 11.04
CA PRO A 79 -5.50 -42.01 12.03
C PRO A 79 -3.97 -42.07 12.24
N ASN A 80 -3.18 -41.64 11.26
CA ASN A 80 -1.71 -41.71 11.30
C ASN A 80 -1.03 -40.40 11.72
N ARG A 81 -1.78 -39.40 12.23
CA ARG A 81 -1.20 -38.12 12.64
C ARG A 81 -0.85 -38.08 14.12
N PRO A 82 0.20 -37.33 14.47
CA PRO A 82 0.64 -37.22 15.86
C PRO A 82 -0.44 -36.56 16.74
N PRO A 83 -0.54 -36.98 18.02
CA PRO A 83 -1.67 -36.69 18.91
C PRO A 83 -1.97 -35.20 19.10
N TYR A 84 -0.97 -34.33 18.99
CA TYR A 84 -1.12 -32.88 19.15
C TYR A 84 -2.04 -32.23 18.10
N VAL A 85 -2.22 -32.82 16.92
CA VAL A 85 -3.10 -32.26 15.87
C VAL A 85 -4.58 -32.39 16.26
N ALA A 86 -4.94 -33.50 16.92
CA ALA A 86 -6.29 -33.71 17.44
C ALA A 86 -6.57 -32.80 18.65
N GLU A 87 -5.57 -32.53 19.48
CA GLU A 87 -5.69 -31.64 20.65
C GLU A 87 -5.85 -30.17 20.24
N VAL A 88 -5.06 -29.69 19.28
CA VAL A 88 -5.19 -28.31 18.77
C VAL A 88 -6.51 -28.12 17.99
N GLY A 89 -6.88 -29.09 17.15
CA GLY A 89 -8.15 -29.06 16.41
C GLY A 89 -9.38 -29.07 17.30
N SER A 90 -9.36 -29.86 18.38
CA SER A 90 -10.45 -29.92 19.36
C SER A 90 -10.54 -28.67 20.23
N GLY A 91 -9.42 -28.04 20.59
CA GLY A 91 -9.41 -26.75 21.30
C GLY A 91 -10.07 -25.62 20.50
N ILE A 92 -9.80 -25.53 19.20
CA ILE A 92 -10.42 -24.53 18.31
C ILE A 92 -11.93 -24.80 18.15
N ALA A 93 -12.33 -26.06 17.97
CA ALA A 93 -13.74 -26.43 17.85
C ALA A 93 -14.54 -26.10 19.12
N VAL A 94 -13.96 -26.35 20.31
CA VAL A 94 -14.56 -25.96 21.59
C VAL A 94 -14.72 -24.45 21.71
N GLY A 95 -13.71 -23.67 21.32
CA GLY A 95 -13.79 -22.20 21.35
C GLY A 95 -14.93 -21.65 20.48
N ILE A 96 -15.15 -22.24 19.29
CA ILE A 96 -16.24 -21.86 18.38
C ILE A 96 -17.60 -22.22 18.98
N VAL A 97 -17.75 -23.43 19.53
CA VAL A 97 -19.02 -23.90 20.12
C VAL A 97 -19.39 -23.10 21.37
N VAL A 98 -18.43 -22.78 22.23
CA VAL A 98 -18.64 -21.93 23.41
C VAL A 98 -19.10 -20.53 22.99
N PHE A 99 -18.47 -19.94 21.96
CA PHE A 99 -18.85 -18.63 21.43
C PHE A 99 -20.30 -18.61 20.89
N PHE A 100 -20.68 -19.61 20.10
CA PHE A 100 -22.05 -19.70 19.55
C PHE A 100 -23.10 -20.03 20.60
N MET A 101 -22.79 -20.88 21.58
CA MET A 101 -23.69 -21.15 22.72
C MET A 101 -23.93 -19.89 23.56
N HIS A 102 -22.90 -19.07 23.77
CA HIS A 102 -23.02 -17.80 24.48
C HIS A 102 -23.88 -16.77 23.73
N ALA A 103 -23.91 -16.85 22.39
CA ALA A 103 -24.75 -16.01 21.53
C ALA A 103 -26.22 -16.48 21.47
N LEU A 104 -26.48 -17.78 21.64
CA LEU A 104 -27.82 -18.39 21.49
C LEU A 104 -28.67 -18.36 22.78
N LEU A 105 -28.08 -18.19 23.97
CA LEU A 105 -28.76 -18.35 25.26
C LEU A 105 -29.48 -17.09 25.83
N GLY A 106 -29.74 -16.07 25.00
CA GLY A 106 -30.92 -15.18 25.14
C GLY A 106 -31.17 -14.38 26.44
N GLY A 107 -30.19 -14.09 27.29
CA GLY A 107 -30.33 -13.13 28.41
C GLY A 107 -30.32 -11.65 27.96
N PRO A 108 -30.38 -10.65 28.87
CA PRO A 108 -30.15 -9.23 28.54
C PRO A 108 -28.71 -9.03 28.06
N LEU A 109 -28.50 -9.44 26.81
CA LEU A 109 -27.24 -9.84 26.22
C LEU A 109 -26.52 -8.66 25.59
N THR A 110 -27.21 -7.58 25.27
CA THR A 110 -26.64 -6.47 24.51
C THR A 110 -25.47 -5.83 25.24
N GLU A 111 -25.58 -5.58 26.55
CA GLU A 111 -24.47 -5.00 27.34
C GLU A 111 -23.34 -6.01 27.58
N THR A 112 -23.65 -7.27 27.90
CA THR A 112 -22.61 -8.31 28.10
C THR A 112 -21.92 -8.72 26.81
N MET A 113 -22.62 -8.66 25.68
CA MET A 113 -22.11 -8.97 24.35
C MET A 113 -21.30 -7.81 23.80
N GLN A 114 -21.70 -6.56 24.03
CA GLN A 114 -20.86 -5.39 23.74
C GLN A 114 -19.57 -5.43 24.57
N THR A 115 -19.68 -5.69 25.88
CA THR A 115 -18.49 -5.84 26.74
C THR A 115 -17.62 -7.02 26.32
N GLY A 116 -18.24 -8.14 25.91
CA GLY A 116 -17.54 -9.31 25.37
C GLY A 116 -16.86 -9.05 24.03
N GLU A 117 -17.52 -8.30 23.15
CA GLU A 117 -16.99 -7.89 21.85
C GLU A 117 -15.84 -6.89 22.01
N GLU A 118 -15.95 -5.93 22.93
CA GLU A 118 -14.87 -4.99 23.28
C GLU A 118 -13.67 -5.74 23.85
N ARG A 119 -13.89 -6.68 24.77
CA ARG A 119 -12.82 -7.54 25.32
C ARG A 119 -12.21 -8.44 24.26
N PHE A 120 -13.01 -8.98 23.34
CA PHE A 120 -12.52 -9.80 22.24
C PHE A 120 -11.74 -8.97 21.21
N ARG A 121 -12.20 -7.76 20.87
CA ARG A 121 -11.45 -6.81 20.04
C ARG A 121 -10.17 -6.35 20.71
N ALA A 122 -10.19 -6.13 22.03
CA ALA A 122 -8.99 -5.82 22.81
C ALA A 122 -8.01 -7.00 22.85
N LEU A 123 -8.50 -8.22 23.03
CA LEU A 123 -7.70 -9.45 22.97
C LEU A 123 -7.14 -9.67 21.56
N LEU A 124 -7.94 -9.50 20.52
CA LEU A 124 -7.48 -9.56 19.13
C LEU A 124 -6.48 -8.45 18.83
N GLY A 125 -6.66 -7.24 19.37
CA GLY A 125 -5.71 -6.14 19.30
C GLY A 125 -4.38 -6.50 19.99
N PHE A 126 -4.45 -7.09 21.18
CA PHE A 126 -3.27 -7.57 21.92
C PHE A 126 -2.57 -8.72 21.20
N ILE A 127 -3.31 -9.70 20.69
CA ILE A 127 -2.78 -10.78 19.85
C ILE A 127 -2.19 -10.20 18.57
N ALA A 128 -2.82 -9.23 17.92
CA ALA A 128 -2.29 -8.56 16.73
C ALA A 128 -1.01 -7.75 17.04
N LEU A 129 -0.84 -7.31 18.29
CA LEU A 129 0.34 -6.60 18.77
C LEU A 129 1.49 -7.59 19.08
N ILE A 130 1.19 -8.79 19.58
CA ILE A 130 2.19 -9.83 19.92
C ILE A 130 2.52 -10.76 18.74
N ALA A 131 1.55 -11.05 17.89
CA ALA A 131 1.68 -11.95 16.74
C ALA A 131 2.86 -11.58 15.83
N PRO A 132 3.17 -10.31 15.55
CA PRO A 132 4.34 -9.93 14.75
C PRO A 132 5.66 -10.46 15.32
N SER A 133 5.81 -10.42 16.64
CA SER A 133 6.99 -10.93 17.35
C SER A 133 6.99 -12.46 17.39
N PHE A 134 5.83 -13.08 17.56
CA PHE A 134 5.71 -14.52 17.75
C PHE A 134 5.82 -15.32 16.44
N VAL A 135 5.30 -14.81 15.32
CA VAL A 135 5.34 -15.48 14.00
C VAL A 135 6.78 -15.77 13.58
N ARG A 136 7.71 -14.84 13.81
CA ARG A 136 9.14 -15.04 13.52
C ARG A 136 9.71 -16.24 14.25
N TRP A 137 9.43 -16.37 15.55
CA TRP A 137 9.91 -17.48 16.37
C TRP A 137 9.25 -18.81 16.00
N ILE A 138 7.96 -18.82 15.70
CA ILE A 138 7.27 -20.01 15.17
C ILE A 138 7.94 -20.47 13.88
N ILE A 139 8.18 -19.56 12.94
CA ILE A 139 8.82 -19.88 11.66
C ILE A 139 10.21 -20.49 11.89
N PHE A 140 11.02 -19.95 12.79
CA PHE A 140 12.32 -20.54 13.13
C PHE A 140 12.21 -21.89 13.84
N ALA A 141 11.24 -22.07 14.73
CA ALA A 141 10.99 -23.34 15.39
C ALA A 141 10.57 -24.41 14.37
N CYS A 142 9.68 -24.07 13.44
CA CYS A 142 9.29 -24.95 12.33
C CYS A 142 10.48 -25.31 11.44
N LEU A 143 11.32 -24.33 11.07
CA LEU A 143 12.52 -24.59 10.28
C LEU A 143 13.51 -25.49 11.04
N GLY A 144 13.72 -25.24 12.34
CA GLY A 144 14.55 -26.09 13.20
C GLY A 144 14.01 -27.52 13.27
N GLY A 145 12.70 -27.69 13.44
CA GLY A 145 12.05 -29.00 13.40
C GLY A 145 12.25 -29.71 12.06
N MET A 146 12.07 -29.00 10.93
CA MET A 146 12.32 -29.55 9.60
C MET A 146 13.78 -29.98 9.41
N LEU A 147 14.75 -29.19 9.91
CA LEU A 147 16.17 -29.53 9.85
C LEU A 147 16.49 -30.78 10.67
N VAL A 148 15.90 -30.94 11.86
CA VAL A 148 16.08 -32.13 12.70
C VAL A 148 15.53 -33.38 12.00
N VAL A 149 14.32 -33.31 11.46
CA VAL A 149 13.70 -34.42 10.73
C VAL A 149 14.53 -34.77 9.49
N ALA A 150 14.91 -33.77 8.69
CA ALA A 150 15.74 -33.99 7.50
C ALA A 150 17.13 -34.56 7.85
N TYR A 151 17.73 -34.15 8.98
CA TYR A 151 19.01 -34.68 9.44
C TYR A 151 18.93 -36.16 9.82
N GLN A 152 17.83 -36.58 10.46
CA GLN A 152 17.56 -37.97 10.78
C GLN A 152 17.29 -38.78 9.50
N ASP A 153 16.50 -38.24 8.58
CA ASP A 153 16.17 -38.88 7.31
C ASP A 153 17.41 -39.10 6.43
N LEU A 154 18.35 -38.16 6.42
CA LEU A 154 19.59 -38.27 5.65
C LEU A 154 20.63 -39.23 6.28
N LEU A 155 20.38 -39.80 7.46
CA LEU A 155 21.27 -40.80 8.07
C LEU A 155 21.47 -42.03 7.18
N GLU A 156 20.44 -42.41 6.41
CA GLU A 156 20.49 -43.52 5.46
C GLU A 156 21.34 -43.20 4.21
N TRP A 157 21.48 -41.92 3.87
CA TRP A 157 22.23 -41.47 2.70
C TRP A 157 23.74 -41.40 2.95
N ASP A 158 24.16 -40.72 4.03
CA ASP A 158 25.56 -40.62 4.43
C ASP A 158 25.70 -40.72 5.96
N PRO A 159 26.42 -41.71 6.50
CA PRO A 159 26.64 -41.83 7.94
C PRO A 159 27.40 -40.61 8.50
N SER A 160 28.22 -39.93 7.68
CA SER A 160 28.99 -38.77 8.11
C SER A 160 28.08 -37.62 8.58
N PRO A 161 28.19 -37.20 9.86
CA PRO A 161 27.39 -36.10 10.37
C PRO A 161 27.75 -34.77 9.69
N ILE A 162 29.02 -34.61 9.26
CA ILE A 162 29.53 -33.39 8.64
C ILE A 162 28.92 -33.20 7.25
N ALA A 163 28.81 -34.26 6.45
CA ALA A 163 28.23 -34.18 5.10
C ALA A 163 26.76 -33.75 5.16
N ARG A 164 25.98 -34.37 6.06
CA ARG A 164 24.57 -34.02 6.30
C ARG A 164 24.41 -32.56 6.76
N LEU A 165 25.24 -32.12 7.71
CA LEU A 165 25.22 -30.72 8.17
C LEU A 165 25.57 -29.74 7.05
N ARG A 166 26.48 -30.07 6.14
CA ARG A 166 26.83 -29.22 5.00
C ARG A 166 25.65 -29.06 4.03
N VAL A 167 24.98 -30.16 3.67
CA VAL A 167 23.82 -30.12 2.76
C VAL A 167 22.67 -29.33 3.40
N LEU A 168 22.32 -29.64 4.65
CA LEU A 168 21.25 -28.94 5.34
C LEU A 168 21.59 -27.48 5.63
N GLY A 169 22.85 -27.19 5.95
CA GLY A 169 23.34 -25.82 6.11
C GLY A 169 23.18 -25.03 4.80
N ALA A 170 23.56 -25.60 3.66
CA ALA A 170 23.36 -24.99 2.35
C ALA A 170 21.87 -24.77 2.04
N ALA A 171 21.01 -25.74 2.35
CA ALA A 171 19.56 -25.62 2.16
C ALA A 171 18.91 -24.58 3.09
N ALA A 172 19.50 -24.32 4.27
CA ALA A 172 19.04 -23.30 5.22
C ALA A 172 19.59 -21.88 4.96
N MET A 173 20.58 -21.73 4.06
CA MET A 173 21.17 -20.42 3.73
C MET A 173 20.15 -19.35 3.31
N PRO A 174 19.08 -19.65 2.54
CA PRO A 174 18.11 -18.63 2.18
C PRO A 174 17.45 -17.95 3.38
N ALA A 175 17.16 -18.68 4.45
CA ALA A 175 16.61 -18.12 5.68
C ALA A 175 17.60 -17.14 6.34
N ILE A 176 18.87 -17.52 6.42
CA ILE A 176 19.93 -16.68 7.01
C ILE A 176 20.10 -15.41 6.16
N LEU A 177 20.25 -15.56 4.84
CA LEU A 177 20.45 -14.44 3.93
C LEU A 177 19.27 -13.46 3.91
N ALA A 178 18.03 -13.96 3.99
CA ALA A 178 16.84 -13.11 4.05
C ALA A 178 16.76 -12.33 5.38
N VAL A 179 17.19 -12.93 6.50
CA VAL A 179 17.27 -12.22 7.79
C VAL A 179 18.36 -11.16 7.75
N CYS A 180 19.54 -11.48 7.21
CA CYS A 180 20.63 -10.52 7.04
C CYS A 180 20.21 -9.36 6.14
N SER A 181 19.52 -9.61 5.02
CA SER A 181 19.04 -8.55 4.14
C SER A 181 17.99 -7.67 4.83
N ALA A 182 17.07 -8.24 5.61
CA ALA A 182 16.13 -7.45 6.41
C ALA A 182 16.84 -6.53 7.41
N MET A 183 17.84 -7.04 8.13
CA MET A 183 18.62 -6.24 9.08
C MET A 183 19.41 -5.11 8.40
N LEU A 184 19.96 -5.37 7.20
CA LEU A 184 20.65 -4.35 6.42
C LEU A 184 19.70 -3.24 5.98
N VAL A 185 18.50 -3.62 5.55
CA VAL A 185 17.49 -2.64 5.15
C VAL A 185 17.02 -1.82 6.36
N GLU A 186 16.72 -2.45 7.50
CA GLU A 186 16.30 -1.76 8.72
C GLU A 186 17.33 -0.70 9.16
N ARG A 187 18.62 -1.04 9.11
CA ARG A 187 19.70 -0.10 9.47
C ARG A 187 19.84 1.08 8.50
N ARG A 188 19.40 0.91 7.26
CA ARG A 188 19.53 1.93 6.20
C ARG A 188 18.28 2.78 6.02
N PHE A 189 17.23 2.54 6.81
CA PHE A 189 16.01 3.35 6.80
C PHE A 189 16.21 4.73 7.45
N ALA A 190 17.01 5.54 6.80
CA ALA A 190 17.32 6.93 7.13
C ALA A 190 16.10 7.85 7.03
N ARG A 191 15.13 7.53 6.17
CA ARG A 191 14.01 8.44 5.86
C ARG A 191 13.00 8.61 6.98
N GLY A 192 12.87 7.63 7.88
CA GLY A 192 11.95 7.73 9.01
C GLY A 192 12.30 8.83 10.02
N ASP A 193 13.51 9.38 9.94
CA ASP A 193 14.02 10.41 10.85
C ASP A 193 13.95 11.83 10.27
N PHE A 194 13.34 12.02 9.09
CA PHE A 194 13.07 13.37 8.61
C PHE A 194 11.89 14.01 9.35
N ARG A 195 12.13 15.22 9.85
CA ARG A 195 11.09 16.15 10.28
C ARG A 195 10.82 17.15 9.17
N LEU A 196 9.57 17.56 9.03
CA LEU A 196 9.20 18.58 8.06
C LEU A 196 9.33 19.96 8.68
N LYS A 197 10.21 20.81 8.12
CA LYS A 197 10.21 22.25 8.43
C LYS A 197 9.27 22.94 7.45
N VAL A 198 8.11 23.35 7.96
CA VAL A 198 7.03 23.92 7.13
C VAL A 198 7.36 25.34 6.69
N GLY A 199 7.28 25.59 5.38
CA GLY A 199 7.42 26.92 4.77
C GLY A 199 6.08 27.48 4.29
N TYR A 200 5.92 28.80 4.27
CA TYR A 200 4.67 29.48 3.87
C TYR A 200 4.87 30.51 2.78
N ALA A 201 3.76 30.85 2.10
CA ALA A 201 3.72 31.98 1.19
C ALA A 201 3.78 33.33 1.92
N PRO A 202 4.44 34.34 1.34
CA PRO A 202 4.33 35.70 1.85
C PRO A 202 2.87 36.13 1.79
N GLY A 203 2.36 36.72 2.88
CA GLY A 203 0.98 37.22 2.96
C GLY A 203 -0.09 36.24 3.46
N THR A 204 0.20 34.94 3.68
CA THR A 204 -0.80 34.04 4.32
C THR A 204 -1.10 34.52 5.75
N GLY A 205 -2.37 34.57 6.15
CA GLY A 205 -2.75 35.00 7.50
C GLY A 205 -2.20 34.05 8.59
N VAL A 206 -1.85 34.58 9.77
CA VAL A 206 -1.24 33.78 10.85
C VAL A 206 -2.13 32.60 11.27
N ARG A 207 -3.45 32.81 11.35
CA ARG A 207 -4.41 31.75 11.70
C ARG A 207 -4.43 30.64 10.67
N ASP A 208 -4.58 30.98 9.39
CA ASP A 208 -4.62 30.01 8.30
C ASP A 208 -3.30 29.22 8.22
N ARG A 209 -2.16 29.89 8.48
CA ARG A 209 -0.85 29.21 8.58
C ARG A 209 -0.84 28.14 9.66
N MET A 210 -1.40 28.39 10.84
CA MET A 210 -1.42 27.42 11.94
C MET A 210 -2.30 26.21 11.63
N GLU A 211 -3.52 26.43 11.11
CA GLU A 211 -4.45 25.35 10.77
C GLU A 211 -3.87 24.45 9.66
N LEU A 212 -3.29 25.07 8.62
CA LEU A 212 -2.66 24.35 7.53
C LEU A 212 -1.37 23.64 7.97
N ARG A 213 -0.59 24.25 8.87
CA ARG A 213 0.57 23.62 9.51
C ARG A 213 0.19 22.32 10.16
N GLU A 214 -0.82 22.37 11.01
CA GLU A 214 -1.22 21.25 11.84
C GLU A 214 -1.71 20.09 10.97
N LYS A 215 -2.48 20.40 9.92
CA LYS A 215 -2.91 19.40 8.93
C LYS A 215 -1.71 18.73 8.23
N VAL A 216 -0.77 19.53 7.74
CA VAL A 216 0.42 19.04 7.01
C VAL A 216 1.34 18.23 7.93
N GLU A 217 1.62 18.72 9.14
CA GLU A 217 2.44 18.02 10.14
C GLU A 217 1.78 16.73 10.61
N ARG A 218 0.46 16.73 10.84
CA ARG A 218 -0.30 15.52 11.22
C ARG A 218 -0.27 14.47 10.12
N MET A 219 -0.43 14.88 8.85
CA MET A 219 -0.32 13.97 7.70
C MET A 219 1.09 13.40 7.57
N TRP A 220 2.13 14.24 7.73
CA TRP A 220 3.52 13.80 7.70
C TRP A 220 3.82 12.80 8.82
N ALA A 221 3.38 13.10 10.05
CA ALA A 221 3.59 12.24 11.20
C ALA A 221 2.87 10.89 11.04
N TYR A 222 1.61 10.91 10.59
CA TYR A 222 0.82 9.72 10.33
C TYR A 222 1.46 8.81 9.28
N GLU A 223 1.88 9.36 8.14
CA GLU A 223 2.53 8.56 7.08
C GLU A 223 3.92 8.07 7.50
N ASN A 224 4.66 8.84 8.33
CA ASN A 224 5.93 8.38 8.89
C ASN A 224 5.71 7.19 9.86
N GLU A 225 4.68 7.24 10.69
CA GLU A 225 4.31 6.14 11.59
C GLU A 225 3.92 4.89 10.81
N LEU A 226 3.06 5.03 9.78
CA LEU A 226 2.72 3.94 8.87
C LEU A 226 3.95 3.37 8.17
N MET A 227 4.89 4.21 7.75
CA MET A 227 6.14 3.74 7.17
C MET A 227 6.93 2.92 8.19
N ARG A 228 7.07 3.38 9.44
CA ARG A 228 7.80 2.64 10.48
C ARG A 228 7.17 1.29 10.76
N GLU A 229 5.84 1.24 10.84
CA GLU A 229 5.15 -0.04 10.93
C GLU A 229 5.43 -0.92 9.72
N SER A 230 5.42 -0.36 8.51
CA SER A 230 5.69 -1.09 7.26
C SER A 230 7.08 -1.75 7.28
N VAL A 231 8.10 -1.06 7.80
CA VAL A 231 9.47 -1.57 7.95
C VAL A 231 9.50 -2.74 8.94
N GLN A 232 8.75 -2.67 10.04
CA GLN A 232 8.61 -3.83 10.94
C GLN A 232 7.91 -5.02 10.26
N ARG A 233 6.98 -4.76 9.31
CA ARG A 233 6.36 -5.85 8.50
C ARG A 233 7.35 -6.46 7.51
N MET A 234 8.30 -5.69 7.00
CA MET A 234 9.32 -6.16 6.07
C MET A 234 10.15 -7.30 6.65
N ALA A 235 10.60 -7.22 7.90
CA ALA A 235 11.35 -8.29 8.56
C ALA A 235 10.56 -9.60 8.61
N ARG A 236 9.24 -9.52 8.79
CA ARG A 236 8.34 -10.69 8.75
C ARG A 236 8.27 -11.29 7.35
N HIS A 237 8.08 -10.46 6.34
CA HIS A 237 8.06 -10.93 4.94
C HIS A 237 9.40 -11.52 4.50
N ALA A 238 10.52 -10.96 4.96
CA ALA A 238 11.85 -11.53 4.72
C ALA A 238 12.02 -12.89 5.41
N ALA A 239 11.57 -13.03 6.67
CA ALA A 239 11.58 -14.32 7.36
C ALA A 239 10.73 -15.36 6.64
N ILE A 240 9.54 -14.99 6.17
CA ILE A 240 8.66 -15.87 5.37
C ILE A 240 9.34 -16.25 4.04
N PHE A 241 9.92 -15.28 3.33
CA PHE A 241 10.63 -15.51 2.07
C PHE A 241 11.78 -16.51 2.24
N GLY A 242 12.66 -16.27 3.21
CA GLY A 242 13.79 -17.15 3.50
C GLY A 242 13.37 -18.53 4.03
N PHE A 243 12.31 -18.59 4.84
CA PHE A 243 11.73 -19.85 5.32
C PHE A 243 11.18 -20.69 4.18
N ILE A 244 10.36 -20.12 3.30
CA ILE A 244 9.77 -20.85 2.18
C ILE A 244 10.88 -21.41 1.27
N ALA A 245 11.87 -20.59 0.93
CA ALA A 245 13.00 -21.04 0.12
C ALA A 245 13.75 -22.18 0.80
N SER A 246 14.05 -22.06 2.09
CA SER A 246 14.78 -23.09 2.82
C SER A 246 13.98 -24.37 2.98
N ALA A 247 12.68 -24.27 3.27
CA ALA A 247 11.78 -25.41 3.40
C ALA A 247 11.67 -26.20 2.08
N ILE A 248 11.57 -25.50 0.95
CA ILE A 248 11.56 -26.13 -0.38
C ILE A 248 12.90 -26.81 -0.67
N LEU A 249 14.03 -26.14 -0.42
CA LEU A 249 15.35 -26.73 -0.66
C LEU A 249 15.64 -27.93 0.26
N ILE A 250 15.22 -27.89 1.53
CA ILE A 250 15.35 -29.03 2.44
C ILE A 250 14.51 -30.21 1.92
N ALA A 251 13.26 -29.97 1.52
CA ALA A 251 12.41 -31.02 0.96
C ALA A 251 13.00 -31.61 -0.32
N CYS A 252 13.48 -30.77 -1.25
CA CYS A 252 14.17 -31.20 -2.46
C CYS A 252 15.42 -32.02 -2.13
N ALA A 253 16.26 -31.58 -1.17
CA ALA A 253 17.45 -32.32 -0.76
C ALA A 253 17.12 -33.70 -0.20
N VAL A 254 16.11 -33.81 0.66
CA VAL A 254 15.66 -35.10 1.20
C VAL A 254 15.13 -36.02 0.09
N ILE A 255 14.34 -35.49 -0.86
CA ILE A 255 13.85 -36.28 -2.00
C ILE A 255 15.00 -36.77 -2.88
N LEU A 256 15.93 -35.89 -3.23
CA LEU A 256 17.06 -36.20 -4.11
C LEU A 256 18.03 -37.20 -3.50
N LEU A 257 18.32 -37.08 -2.20
CA LEU A 257 19.37 -37.87 -1.53
C LEU A 257 18.85 -39.16 -0.91
N ARG A 258 17.58 -39.22 -0.49
CA ARG A 258 17.01 -40.40 0.17
C ARG A 258 16.03 -41.16 -0.71
N TYR A 259 15.07 -40.46 -1.32
CA TYR A 259 13.90 -41.12 -1.91
C TYR A 259 14.05 -41.46 -3.40
N ALA A 260 14.95 -40.79 -4.11
CA ALA A 260 15.26 -41.10 -5.49
C ALA A 260 16.28 -42.25 -5.56
N ARG A 261 15.81 -43.48 -5.87
CA ARG A 261 16.71 -44.64 -6.05
C ARG A 261 17.40 -44.63 -7.40
N SER A 262 16.79 -44.00 -8.40
CA SER A 262 17.34 -43.83 -9.74
C SER A 262 17.29 -42.38 -10.20
N GLU A 263 18.32 -41.94 -10.94
CA GLU A 263 18.45 -40.56 -11.44
C GLU A 263 17.35 -40.17 -12.44
N ASN A 264 16.68 -41.17 -13.04
CA ASN A 264 15.63 -40.98 -14.04
C ASN A 264 14.21 -41.06 -13.47
N GLU A 265 14.04 -41.33 -12.17
CA GLU A 265 12.72 -41.28 -11.55
C GLU A 265 12.14 -39.87 -11.66
N LEU A 266 10.88 -39.77 -12.08
CA LEU A 266 10.16 -38.49 -12.20
C LEU A 266 10.27 -37.65 -10.92
N ARG A 267 10.26 -38.29 -9.75
CA ARG A 267 10.42 -37.62 -8.45
C ARG A 267 11.78 -36.94 -8.31
N HIS A 268 12.86 -37.59 -8.77
CA HIS A 268 14.21 -37.03 -8.79
C HIS A 268 14.27 -35.81 -9.70
N LEU A 269 13.76 -35.96 -10.93
CA LEU A 269 13.79 -34.91 -11.94
C LEU A 269 12.95 -33.68 -11.51
N VAL A 270 11.75 -33.90 -10.97
CA VAL A 270 10.91 -32.80 -10.47
C VAL A 270 11.57 -32.10 -9.27
N ALA A 271 12.11 -32.85 -8.31
CA ALA A 271 12.80 -32.26 -7.15
C ALA A 271 14.01 -31.43 -7.57
N LEU A 272 14.78 -31.89 -8.57
CA LEU A 272 15.91 -31.18 -9.13
C LEU A 272 15.48 -29.87 -9.82
N GLY A 273 14.43 -29.94 -10.65
CA GLY A 273 13.87 -28.77 -11.32
C GLY A 273 13.34 -27.73 -10.33
N VAL A 274 12.58 -28.15 -9.31
CA VAL A 274 12.06 -27.26 -8.26
C VAL A 274 13.19 -26.65 -7.43
N GLY A 275 14.22 -27.45 -7.07
CA GLY A 275 15.39 -26.96 -6.35
C GLY A 275 16.15 -25.89 -7.14
N ALA A 276 16.36 -26.12 -8.45
CA ALA A 276 16.98 -25.14 -9.34
C ALA A 276 16.13 -23.87 -9.48
N ALA A 277 14.82 -24.02 -9.69
CA ALA A 277 13.90 -22.89 -9.81
C ALA A 277 13.86 -22.03 -8.53
N CYS A 278 13.79 -22.69 -7.37
CA CYS A 278 13.81 -22.03 -6.06
C CYS A 278 15.12 -21.27 -5.85
N THR A 279 16.26 -21.90 -6.14
CA THR A 279 17.59 -21.29 -5.98
C THR A 279 17.75 -20.06 -6.87
N VAL A 280 17.45 -20.18 -8.16
CA VAL A 280 17.58 -19.07 -9.13
C VAL A 280 16.59 -17.94 -8.80
N SER A 281 15.34 -18.29 -8.49
CA SER A 281 14.33 -17.28 -8.14
C SER A 281 14.70 -16.56 -6.84
N PHE A 282 15.18 -17.28 -5.83
CA PHE A 282 15.63 -16.69 -4.56
C PHE A 282 16.81 -15.74 -4.78
N THR A 283 17.85 -16.16 -5.52
CA THR A 283 19.04 -15.33 -5.74
C THR A 283 18.75 -14.08 -6.55
N LEU A 284 17.90 -14.17 -7.59
CA LEU A 284 17.49 -13.00 -8.38
C LEU A 284 16.70 -12.00 -7.53
N ASN A 285 15.70 -12.46 -6.79
CA ASN A 285 14.89 -11.58 -5.94
C ASN A 285 15.72 -10.98 -4.81
N LEU A 286 16.58 -11.77 -4.16
CA LEU A 286 17.48 -11.29 -3.12
C LEU A 286 18.46 -10.25 -3.68
N GLY A 287 19.03 -10.48 -4.86
CA GLY A 287 19.90 -9.53 -5.55
C GLY A 287 19.20 -8.20 -5.83
N GLN A 288 17.96 -8.23 -6.32
CA GLN A 288 17.14 -7.03 -6.54
C GLN A 288 16.88 -6.29 -5.23
N ILE A 289 16.50 -7.01 -4.17
CA ILE A 289 16.27 -6.44 -2.83
C ILE A 289 17.55 -5.78 -2.30
N LEU A 290 18.70 -6.44 -2.41
CA LEU A 290 19.99 -5.90 -1.95
C LEU A 290 20.42 -4.67 -2.76
N PHE A 291 20.24 -4.70 -4.08
CA PHE A 291 20.51 -3.54 -4.94
C PHE A 291 19.63 -2.35 -4.55
N ARG A 292 18.33 -2.57 -4.34
CA ARG A 292 17.43 -1.51 -3.89
C ARG A 292 17.71 -1.04 -2.47
N SER A 293 18.12 -1.95 -1.59
CA SER A 293 18.59 -1.59 -0.25
C SER A 293 19.84 -0.72 -0.31
N ALA A 294 20.74 -0.97 -1.27
CA ALA A 294 21.90 -0.11 -1.51
C ALA A 294 21.49 1.29 -1.99
N SER A 295 20.42 1.40 -2.77
CA SER A 295 19.85 2.66 -3.22
C SER A 295 18.87 3.32 -2.22
N ASN A 296 18.69 2.76 -1.01
CA ASN A 296 17.68 3.18 -0.02
C ASN A 296 16.24 3.18 -0.55
N ASP A 297 15.92 2.23 -1.44
CA ASP A 297 14.65 2.11 -2.16
C ASP A 297 13.94 0.75 -1.94
N SER A 298 14.31 0.05 -0.89
CA SER A 298 13.73 -1.25 -0.55
C SER A 298 12.46 -1.08 0.28
N THR A 299 11.35 -1.69 -0.14
CA THR A 299 10.07 -1.64 0.59
C THR A 299 9.63 -3.01 1.09
N ALA A 300 8.78 -3.04 2.13
CA ALA A 300 8.19 -4.29 2.64
C ALA A 300 7.42 -5.07 1.55
N ARG A 301 6.83 -4.34 0.60
CA ARG A 301 6.09 -4.90 -0.53
C ARG A 301 6.98 -5.74 -1.44
N MET A 302 8.24 -5.35 -1.65
CA MET A 302 9.19 -6.12 -2.45
C MET A 302 9.46 -7.50 -1.83
N MET A 303 9.63 -7.58 -0.51
CA MET A 303 9.83 -8.85 0.19
C MET A 303 8.59 -9.75 0.07
N ALA A 304 7.40 -9.18 0.25
CA ALA A 304 6.14 -9.90 0.09
C ALA A 304 5.94 -10.40 -1.35
N PHE A 305 6.29 -9.56 -2.34
CA PHE A 305 6.27 -9.91 -3.75
C PHE A 305 7.27 -11.05 -4.04
N ALA A 306 8.52 -10.95 -3.58
CA ALA A 306 9.53 -11.99 -3.73
C ALA A 306 9.07 -13.34 -3.14
N ALA A 307 8.49 -13.34 -1.93
CA ALA A 307 7.92 -14.55 -1.32
C ALA A 307 6.80 -15.16 -2.16
N ARG A 308 5.89 -14.32 -2.67
CA ARG A 308 4.82 -14.75 -3.57
C ARG A 308 5.39 -15.32 -4.86
N THR A 309 6.29 -14.61 -5.54
CA THR A 309 6.89 -15.05 -6.80
C THR A 309 7.62 -16.38 -6.63
N LEU A 310 8.39 -16.55 -5.56
CA LEU A 310 9.08 -17.81 -5.24
C LEU A 310 8.09 -18.97 -5.11
N LEU A 311 6.98 -18.79 -4.38
CA LEU A 311 5.94 -19.81 -4.25
C LEU A 311 5.33 -20.16 -5.60
N ILE A 312 4.93 -19.15 -6.38
CA ILE A 312 4.26 -19.42 -7.65
C ILE A 312 5.23 -20.06 -8.65
N VAL A 313 6.50 -19.63 -8.72
CA VAL A 313 7.55 -20.26 -9.54
C VAL A 313 7.77 -21.72 -9.14
N SER A 314 7.83 -22.01 -7.84
CA SER A 314 8.03 -23.37 -7.35
C SER A 314 6.85 -24.27 -7.71
N VAL A 315 5.61 -23.80 -7.50
CA VAL A 315 4.39 -24.54 -7.87
C VAL A 315 4.29 -24.73 -9.39
N ALA A 316 4.56 -23.69 -10.18
CA ALA A 316 4.58 -23.78 -11.63
C ALA A 316 5.63 -24.81 -12.11
N THR A 317 6.79 -24.84 -11.48
CA THR A 317 7.86 -25.81 -11.80
C THR A 317 7.44 -27.23 -11.48
N VAL A 318 6.69 -27.47 -10.38
CA VAL A 318 6.11 -28.79 -10.11
C VAL A 318 5.17 -29.20 -11.24
N PHE A 319 4.22 -28.34 -11.62
CA PHE A 319 3.25 -28.66 -12.69
C PHE A 319 3.91 -28.88 -14.04
N LEU A 320 4.82 -27.98 -14.45
CA LEU A 320 5.56 -28.10 -15.71
C LEU A 320 6.52 -29.28 -15.69
N GLY A 321 7.17 -29.54 -14.56
CA GLY A 321 8.02 -30.71 -14.37
C GLY A 321 7.23 -32.00 -14.57
N VAL A 322 6.08 -32.13 -13.93
CA VAL A 322 5.21 -33.31 -14.13
C VAL A 322 4.72 -33.37 -15.58
N ALA A 323 4.22 -32.28 -16.16
CA ALA A 323 3.66 -32.30 -17.51
C ALA A 323 4.70 -32.60 -18.60
N LEU A 324 5.92 -32.04 -18.49
CA LEU A 324 6.96 -32.14 -19.51
C LEU A 324 7.85 -33.38 -19.33
N LEU A 325 8.01 -33.86 -18.09
CA LEU A 325 8.92 -34.97 -17.77
C LEU A 325 8.20 -36.32 -17.63
N SER A 326 6.86 -36.34 -17.55
CA SER A 326 6.06 -37.60 -17.52
C SER A 326 5.84 -38.21 -18.91
N GLY A 327 6.76 -38.00 -19.85
CA GLY A 327 6.62 -38.54 -21.22
C GLY A 327 6.51 -40.07 -21.23
N PRO A 328 5.75 -40.67 -22.15
CA PRO A 328 5.58 -42.12 -22.25
C PRO A 328 6.94 -42.80 -22.44
N GLU A 329 7.11 -43.98 -21.83
CA GLU A 329 8.34 -44.79 -21.89
C GLU A 329 8.85 -45.03 -23.33
N GLU A 330 7.98 -44.92 -24.33
CA GLU A 330 8.31 -45.01 -25.78
C GLU A 330 9.33 -43.96 -26.26
N ALA A 331 9.52 -42.87 -25.51
CA ALA A 331 10.54 -41.86 -25.79
C ALA A 331 11.96 -42.30 -25.37
N SER A 332 12.15 -43.53 -24.87
CA SER A 332 13.46 -44.14 -24.63
C SER A 332 14.13 -44.68 -25.90
N SER A 333 13.46 -44.60 -27.06
CA SER A 333 14.06 -44.91 -28.36
C SER A 333 15.04 -43.78 -28.76
N ALA A 334 16.30 -44.01 -28.39
CA ALA A 334 17.41 -43.07 -28.23
C ALA A 334 17.89 -42.26 -29.46
N GLU A 335 17.15 -42.18 -30.55
CA GLU A 335 17.67 -41.60 -31.81
C GLU A 335 17.27 -40.13 -32.04
N LYS A 336 16.24 -39.63 -31.35
CA LYS A 336 15.88 -38.21 -31.34
C LYS A 336 16.11 -37.65 -29.95
N GLY A 337 17.32 -37.15 -29.71
CA GLY A 337 17.70 -36.53 -28.45
C GLY A 337 16.77 -35.36 -28.09
N TYR A 338 15.75 -35.63 -27.29
CA TYR A 338 14.90 -34.59 -26.75
C TYR A 338 15.71 -33.81 -25.71
N LEU A 339 15.98 -32.53 -26.01
CA LEU A 339 16.68 -31.56 -25.15
C LEU A 339 16.10 -31.45 -23.71
N PHE A 340 14.91 -32.02 -23.48
CA PHE A 340 14.16 -31.96 -22.23
C PHE A 340 14.13 -33.29 -21.44
N GLN A 341 14.82 -34.35 -21.87
CA GLN A 341 14.89 -35.60 -21.10
C GLN A 341 16.04 -35.61 -20.09
N GLY A 342 15.81 -36.28 -18.96
CA GLY A 342 16.79 -36.49 -17.89
C GLY A 342 17.08 -35.24 -17.04
N TYR A 343 18.12 -35.33 -16.22
CA TYR A 343 18.47 -34.30 -15.22
C TYR A 343 18.76 -32.93 -15.85
N LYS A 344 19.33 -32.89 -17.06
CA LYS A 344 19.59 -31.64 -17.80
C LYS A 344 18.28 -30.94 -18.17
N GLY A 345 17.31 -31.68 -18.67
CA GLY A 345 15.98 -31.16 -19.00
C GLY A 345 15.26 -30.59 -17.78
N ALA A 346 15.29 -31.30 -16.66
CA ALA A 346 14.73 -30.83 -15.40
C ALA A 346 15.36 -29.51 -14.91
N LEU A 347 16.68 -29.39 -14.97
CA LEU A 347 17.40 -28.15 -14.64
C LEU A 347 17.01 -27.00 -15.58
N ILE A 348 16.97 -27.25 -16.89
CA ILE A 348 16.58 -26.24 -17.89
C ILE A 348 15.15 -25.76 -17.62
N VAL A 349 14.22 -26.67 -17.35
CA VAL A 349 12.83 -26.30 -17.01
C VAL A 349 12.79 -25.45 -15.74
N GLY A 350 13.49 -25.85 -14.68
CA GLY A 350 13.53 -25.10 -13.43
C GLY A 350 14.10 -23.68 -13.59
N VAL A 351 15.24 -23.56 -14.28
CA VAL A 351 15.90 -22.27 -14.55
C VAL A 351 15.03 -21.41 -15.47
N ALA A 352 14.45 -21.98 -16.52
CA ALA A 352 13.60 -21.25 -17.45
C ALA A 352 12.36 -20.69 -16.72
N VAL A 353 11.67 -21.50 -15.91
CA VAL A 353 10.51 -21.05 -15.14
C VAL A 353 10.89 -19.95 -14.15
N ALA A 354 12.05 -20.05 -13.50
CA ALA A 354 12.54 -19.00 -12.60
C ALA A 354 12.85 -17.67 -13.31
N LEU A 355 13.45 -17.73 -14.50
CA LEU A 355 13.80 -16.54 -15.30
C LEU A 355 12.57 -15.88 -15.95
N LEU A 356 11.64 -16.68 -16.44
CA LEU A 356 10.41 -16.20 -17.05
C LEU A 356 9.40 -15.69 -15.99
N GLY A 357 9.46 -16.21 -14.77
CA GLY A 357 8.71 -15.75 -13.61
C GLY A 357 7.20 -15.65 -13.88
N GLU A 358 6.62 -14.50 -13.54
CA GLU A 358 5.18 -14.25 -13.75
C GLU A 358 4.77 -14.28 -15.23
N ARG A 359 5.68 -14.09 -16.19
CA ARG A 359 5.32 -14.11 -17.62
C ARG A 359 4.92 -15.50 -18.08
N VAL A 360 5.58 -16.56 -17.59
CA VAL A 360 5.17 -17.94 -17.86
C VAL A 360 3.82 -18.22 -17.21
N LEU A 361 3.61 -17.74 -15.99
CA LEU A 361 2.32 -17.90 -15.33
C LEU A 361 1.21 -17.19 -16.09
N ARG A 362 1.43 -15.94 -16.52
CA ARG A 362 0.49 -15.23 -17.39
C ARG A 362 0.25 -15.99 -18.68
N ALA A 363 1.29 -16.44 -19.37
CA ALA A 363 1.12 -17.24 -20.59
C ALA A 363 0.35 -18.54 -20.36
N VAL A 364 0.59 -19.23 -19.23
CA VAL A 364 -0.11 -20.47 -18.86
C VAL A 364 -1.55 -20.17 -18.44
N THR A 365 -1.79 -19.11 -17.65
CA THR A 365 -3.14 -18.71 -17.23
C THR A 365 -3.94 -18.15 -18.38
N ASP A 366 -3.32 -17.41 -19.30
CA ASP A 366 -3.96 -16.87 -20.50
C ASP A 366 -4.31 -18.01 -21.45
N ARG A 367 -3.41 -18.99 -21.59
CA ARG A 367 -3.70 -20.21 -22.35
C ARG A 367 -4.80 -21.05 -21.69
N ALA A 368 -4.76 -21.25 -20.37
CA ALA A 368 -5.82 -21.93 -19.63
C ALA A 368 -7.15 -21.18 -19.71
N ALA A 369 -7.15 -19.85 -19.57
CA ALA A 369 -8.32 -19.00 -19.71
C ALA A 369 -8.90 -19.08 -21.12
N SER A 370 -8.04 -19.07 -22.15
CA SER A 370 -8.45 -19.26 -23.55
C SER A 370 -9.08 -20.63 -23.78
N MET A 371 -8.54 -21.70 -23.19
CA MET A 371 -9.12 -23.05 -23.23
C MET A 371 -10.46 -23.15 -22.47
N LEU A 372 -10.64 -22.34 -21.42
CA LEU A 372 -11.87 -22.26 -20.63
C LEU A 372 -12.87 -21.21 -21.17
N GLY A 373 -12.55 -20.53 -22.28
CA GLY A 373 -13.39 -19.48 -22.86
C GLY A 373 -13.52 -18.22 -22.01
N VAL A 374 -12.65 -18.00 -21.02
CA VAL A 374 -12.65 -16.80 -20.17
C VAL A 374 -11.85 -15.71 -20.86
N GLY A 375 -12.53 -14.63 -21.26
CA GLY A 375 -11.86 -13.45 -21.84
C GLY A 375 -10.89 -12.83 -20.83
N THR A 376 -9.59 -12.87 -21.13
CA THR A 376 -8.58 -12.17 -20.34
C THR A 376 -8.66 -10.68 -20.63
N ALA A 377 -9.00 -9.87 -19.61
CA ALA A 377 -8.96 -8.42 -19.74
C ALA A 377 -7.54 -7.99 -20.14
N ALA A 378 -7.41 -7.26 -21.25
CA ALA A 378 -6.12 -6.81 -21.74
C ALA A 378 -5.43 -5.95 -20.66
N PRO A 379 -4.12 -6.11 -20.42
CA PRO A 379 -3.40 -5.27 -19.49
C PRO A 379 -3.50 -3.81 -19.98
N MET A 380 -3.90 -2.89 -19.09
CA MET A 380 -3.92 -1.45 -19.37
C MET A 380 -2.52 -1.00 -19.80
N ARG A 381 -2.27 -0.99 -21.10
CA ARG A 381 -1.01 -0.57 -21.71
C ARG A 381 -1.10 0.93 -21.99
N GLY A 382 -0.34 1.69 -21.24
CA GLY A 382 -0.16 3.14 -21.39
C GLY A 382 -0.32 3.81 -20.04
N SER A 383 0.77 3.98 -19.30
CA SER A 383 0.74 4.80 -18.10
C SER A 383 0.40 6.23 -18.49
N ASP A 384 -0.74 6.73 -18.05
CA ASP A 384 -1.18 8.12 -18.22
C ASP A 384 -0.18 9.13 -17.60
N LEU A 385 0.80 8.63 -16.85
CA LEU A 385 1.94 9.36 -16.29
C LEU A 385 2.91 9.93 -17.32
N GLY A 386 2.96 9.41 -18.55
CA GLY A 386 3.88 9.93 -19.59
C GLY A 386 3.56 11.37 -20.05
N ILE A 387 2.43 11.92 -19.61
CA ILE A 387 2.01 13.31 -19.88
C ILE A 387 2.74 14.30 -18.97
N ILE A 388 3.27 13.83 -17.84
CA ILE A 388 3.86 14.68 -16.80
C ILE A 388 5.34 14.89 -17.12
N ASP A 389 5.76 16.15 -17.15
CA ASP A 389 7.13 16.48 -17.50
C ASP A 389 8.11 16.24 -16.35
N GLY A 390 9.25 15.65 -16.72
CA GLY A 390 10.32 15.28 -15.80
C GLY A 390 10.17 13.90 -15.18
N LEU A 391 9.16 13.12 -15.61
CA LEU A 391 9.04 11.68 -15.33
C LEU A 391 9.72 10.88 -16.44
N ASN A 392 10.77 10.15 -16.08
CA ASN A 392 11.42 9.19 -16.98
C ASN A 392 10.67 7.84 -16.91
N GLU A 393 10.93 6.94 -17.87
CA GLU A 393 10.33 5.59 -17.87
C GLU A 393 10.66 4.80 -16.60
N GLU A 394 11.87 4.97 -16.06
CA GLU A 394 12.27 4.38 -14.77
C GLU A 394 11.43 4.95 -13.62
N ASP A 395 11.16 6.25 -13.64
CA ASP A 395 10.36 6.89 -12.59
C ASP A 395 8.91 6.40 -12.64
N VAL A 396 8.35 6.27 -13.85
CA VAL A 396 7.01 5.72 -14.12
C VAL A 396 6.92 4.27 -13.65
N ALA A 397 7.90 3.43 -13.98
CA ALA A 397 7.94 2.06 -13.54
C ALA A 397 7.98 1.97 -12.01
N ARG A 398 8.76 2.83 -11.36
CA ARG A 398 8.86 2.87 -9.90
C ARG A 398 7.55 3.37 -9.24
N LEU A 399 6.90 4.38 -9.80
CA LEU A 399 5.59 4.85 -9.33
C LEU A 399 4.50 3.79 -9.49
N ALA A 400 4.54 3.02 -10.59
CA ALA A 400 3.62 1.91 -10.82
C ALA A 400 3.74 0.82 -9.75
N GLU A 401 4.95 0.56 -9.24
CA GLU A 401 5.14 -0.36 -8.11
C GLU A 401 4.45 0.11 -6.83
N GLU A 402 4.37 1.43 -6.63
CA GLU A 402 3.61 2.03 -5.55
C GLU A 402 2.09 2.10 -5.81
N ARG A 403 1.64 1.55 -6.95
CA ARG A 403 0.26 1.61 -7.46
C ARG A 403 -0.17 3.02 -7.87
N ILE A 404 0.79 3.80 -8.34
CA ILE A 404 0.55 5.07 -8.99
C ILE A 404 0.75 4.81 -10.49
N ASP A 405 -0.33 4.48 -11.18
CA ASP A 405 -0.33 4.10 -12.61
C ASP A 405 -0.94 5.18 -13.51
N SER A 406 -1.56 6.20 -12.92
CA SER A 406 -2.24 7.29 -13.61
C SER A 406 -1.91 8.66 -13.02
N ALA A 407 -2.07 9.71 -13.83
CA ALA A 407 -1.94 11.09 -13.36
C ALA A 407 -2.93 11.38 -12.23
N HIS A 408 -4.15 10.84 -12.31
CA HIS A 408 -5.14 10.94 -11.25
C HIS A 408 -4.66 10.31 -9.93
N ALA A 409 -4.10 9.08 -9.97
CA ALA A 409 -3.56 8.44 -8.78
C ALA A 409 -2.40 9.24 -8.16
N LEU A 410 -1.55 9.84 -9.00
CA LEU A 410 -0.44 10.67 -8.53
C LEU A 410 -0.91 11.98 -7.88
N ALA A 411 -1.95 12.60 -8.44
CA ALA A 411 -2.51 13.86 -7.96
C ALA A 411 -3.06 13.77 -6.52
N PHE A 412 -3.70 12.65 -6.18
CA PHE A 412 -4.40 12.48 -4.89
C PHE A 412 -3.68 11.57 -3.88
N MET A 413 -2.50 11.05 -4.24
CA MET A 413 -1.71 10.29 -3.27
C MET A 413 -1.07 11.25 -2.25
N PRO A 414 -1.07 10.95 -0.94
CA PRO A 414 -0.42 11.82 0.04
C PRO A 414 1.06 12.04 -0.30
N THR A 415 1.49 13.30 -0.38
CA THR A 415 2.89 13.67 -0.66
C THR A 415 3.89 12.96 0.28
N PRO A 416 3.67 12.89 1.61
CA PRO A 416 4.59 12.20 2.51
C PRO A 416 4.71 10.71 2.20
N ARG A 417 3.61 10.07 1.75
CA ARG A 417 3.61 8.65 1.39
C ARG A 417 4.54 8.35 0.22
N ILE A 418 4.55 9.20 -0.81
CA ILE A 418 5.48 9.06 -1.93
C ILE A 418 6.91 9.31 -1.43
N PHE A 419 7.12 10.33 -0.60
CA PHE A 419 8.45 10.66 -0.06
C PHE A 419 9.06 9.53 0.77
N PHE A 420 8.28 8.89 1.64
CA PHE A 420 8.79 7.80 2.48
C PHE A 420 8.97 6.47 1.75
N ASN A 421 8.20 6.21 0.69
CA ASN A 421 8.26 4.93 -0.05
C ASN A 421 9.16 4.95 -1.29
N THR A 422 9.67 6.12 -1.70
CA THR A 422 10.53 6.26 -2.89
C THR A 422 11.83 6.96 -2.52
N THR A 423 12.77 7.03 -3.48
CA THR A 423 14.04 7.78 -3.33
C THR A 423 13.94 9.23 -3.80
N TYR A 424 12.79 9.69 -4.27
CA TYR A 424 12.68 11.04 -4.80
C TYR A 424 12.76 12.12 -3.72
N SER A 425 13.28 13.28 -4.10
CA SER A 425 13.25 14.48 -3.27
C SER A 425 11.82 15.00 -3.14
N LEU A 426 11.50 15.64 -2.01
CA LEU A 426 10.18 16.26 -1.79
C LEU A 426 9.82 17.24 -2.91
N GLN A 427 10.77 18.06 -3.38
CA GLN A 427 10.55 19.03 -4.45
C GLN A 427 10.10 18.35 -5.75
N ARG A 428 10.86 17.36 -6.23
CA ARG A 428 10.54 16.61 -7.45
C ARG A 428 9.16 15.95 -7.38
N ILE A 429 8.80 15.40 -6.21
CA ILE A 429 7.46 14.83 -5.99
C ILE A 429 6.40 15.93 -6.10
N CYS A 430 6.60 17.07 -5.44
CA CYS A 430 5.65 18.18 -5.51
C CYS A 430 5.47 18.69 -6.94
N ASP A 431 6.55 18.83 -7.71
CA ASP A 431 6.49 19.28 -9.11
C ASP A 431 5.69 18.32 -10.01
N TRP A 432 5.79 17.01 -9.77
CA TRP A 432 4.99 16.01 -10.49
C TRP A 432 3.52 16.02 -10.06
N GLN A 433 3.27 16.09 -8.75
CA GLN A 433 1.90 16.16 -8.22
C GLN A 433 1.20 17.46 -8.63
N ASP A 434 1.94 18.56 -8.77
CA ASP A 434 1.40 19.86 -9.18
C ASP A 434 0.89 19.81 -10.63
N GLN A 435 1.64 19.18 -11.52
CA GLN A 435 1.23 18.91 -12.90
C GLN A 435 0.06 17.92 -12.94
N ALA A 436 0.11 16.85 -12.15
CA ALA A 436 -0.93 15.83 -12.08
C ALA A 436 -2.27 16.39 -11.58
N LEU A 437 -2.25 17.25 -10.55
CA LEU A 437 -3.43 17.94 -10.04
C LEU A 437 -4.02 18.86 -11.09
N LEU A 438 -3.19 19.58 -11.85
CA LEU A 438 -3.68 20.42 -12.94
C LEU A 438 -4.44 19.56 -13.97
N ILE A 439 -3.81 18.48 -14.45
CA ILE A 439 -4.43 17.54 -15.39
C ILE A 439 -5.72 16.95 -14.83
N ALA A 440 -5.75 16.57 -13.55
CA ALA A 440 -6.92 15.97 -12.90
C ALA A 440 -8.09 16.97 -12.75
N ARG A 441 -7.82 18.26 -12.55
CA ARG A 441 -8.84 19.30 -12.32
C ARG A 441 -9.35 19.92 -13.61
N VAL A 442 -8.47 20.27 -14.55
CA VAL A 442 -8.87 20.97 -15.80
C VAL A 442 -8.95 20.04 -17.00
N GLY A 443 -8.41 18.82 -16.91
CA GLY A 443 -8.28 17.88 -18.01
C GLY A 443 -7.00 18.06 -18.81
N ARG A 444 -6.53 16.98 -19.46
CA ARG A 444 -5.28 16.94 -20.22
C ARG A 444 -5.16 18.08 -21.25
N THR A 445 -6.19 18.27 -22.07
CA THR A 445 -6.17 19.26 -23.17
C THR A 445 -6.04 20.69 -22.63
N ASN A 446 -6.81 21.03 -21.60
CA ASN A 446 -6.77 22.37 -21.01
C ASN A 446 -5.48 22.62 -20.25
N ALA A 447 -4.92 21.60 -19.59
CA ALA A 447 -3.61 21.68 -18.96
C ALA A 447 -2.50 21.96 -20.00
N GLN A 448 -2.55 21.33 -21.17
CA GLN A 448 -1.62 21.61 -22.28
C GLN A 448 -1.78 23.05 -22.81
N LEU A 449 -3.01 23.52 -23.01
CA LEU A 449 -3.27 24.90 -23.45
C LEU A 449 -2.77 25.95 -22.45
N LEU A 450 -3.03 25.74 -21.16
CA LEU A 450 -2.51 26.59 -20.08
C LEU A 450 -0.99 26.68 -20.09
N ARG A 451 -0.34 25.55 -20.37
CA ARG A 451 1.10 25.46 -20.42
C ARG A 451 1.70 26.16 -21.64
N GLU A 452 1.13 25.96 -22.82
CA GLU A 452 1.63 26.54 -24.08
C GLU A 452 1.35 28.05 -24.17
N GLN A 453 0.15 28.49 -23.75
CA GLN A 453 -0.28 29.88 -23.93
C GLN A 453 0.07 30.79 -22.75
N TYR A 454 0.06 30.26 -21.52
CA TYR A 454 0.22 31.06 -20.29
C TYR A 454 1.45 30.64 -19.47
N LEU A 455 2.26 29.69 -19.96
CA LEU A 455 3.43 29.15 -19.26
C LEU A 455 3.08 28.56 -17.87
N VAL A 456 1.82 28.17 -17.66
CA VAL A 456 1.35 27.59 -16.41
C VAL A 456 1.64 26.09 -16.43
N ARG A 457 2.68 25.69 -15.70
CA ARG A 457 3.11 24.28 -15.66
C ARG A 457 2.25 23.42 -14.73
N GLY A 458 1.76 23.97 -13.62
CA GLY A 458 1.06 23.20 -12.60
C GLY A 458 -0.05 23.96 -11.88
N ALA A 459 -0.73 23.25 -11.00
CA ALA A 459 -1.94 23.71 -10.31
C ALA A 459 -1.68 24.88 -9.34
N ILE A 460 -0.52 24.95 -8.69
CA ILE A 460 -0.13 26.05 -7.78
C ILE A 460 -0.05 27.37 -8.57
N ALA A 461 0.61 27.37 -9.73
CA ALA A 461 0.69 28.54 -10.59
C ALA A 461 -0.69 28.92 -11.15
N ALA A 462 -1.49 27.93 -11.57
CA ALA A 462 -2.86 28.15 -12.03
C ALA A 462 -3.73 28.79 -10.93
N ARG A 463 -3.58 28.33 -9.68
CA ARG A 463 -4.28 28.87 -8.51
C ARG A 463 -3.85 30.31 -8.20
N GLN A 464 -2.57 30.63 -8.34
CA GLN A 464 -2.08 31.99 -8.12
C GLN A 464 -2.70 32.97 -9.13
N ILE A 465 -2.74 32.60 -10.41
CA ILE A 465 -3.42 33.39 -11.45
C ILE A 465 -4.92 33.48 -11.17
N ALA A 466 -5.55 32.38 -10.74
CA ALA A 466 -6.95 32.38 -10.37
C ALA A 466 -7.26 33.33 -9.19
N ARG A 467 -6.37 33.43 -8.20
CA ARG A 467 -6.47 34.37 -7.06
C ARG A 467 -6.32 35.83 -7.49
N GLU A 468 -5.42 36.10 -8.44
CA GLU A 468 -5.25 37.46 -9.00
C GLU A 468 -6.52 37.92 -9.73
N ILE A 469 -7.22 36.99 -10.35
CA ILE A 469 -8.39 37.26 -11.21
C ILE A 469 -9.71 37.28 -10.44
N VAL A 470 -9.94 36.29 -9.57
CA VAL A 470 -11.20 36.16 -8.80
C VAL A 470 -11.14 36.99 -7.51
N GLY A 471 -9.95 37.49 -7.16
CA GLY A 471 -9.64 38.09 -5.87
C GLY A 471 -9.35 37.03 -4.80
N PRO A 472 -8.87 37.45 -3.61
CA PRO A 472 -8.67 36.54 -2.49
C PRO A 472 -9.97 35.83 -2.14
N ALA A 473 -9.90 34.51 -1.92
CA ALA A 473 -11.03 33.69 -1.54
C ALA A 473 -11.83 34.37 -0.43
N ARG A 474 -13.09 34.75 -0.71
CA ARG A 474 -13.98 35.49 0.21
C ARG A 474 -14.45 34.65 1.43
N SER A 475 -13.70 33.63 1.83
CA SER A 475 -14.16 32.58 2.73
C SER A 475 -14.25 33.01 4.21
N ALA A 476 -13.69 34.16 4.62
CA ALA A 476 -13.68 34.55 6.04
C ALA A 476 -14.22 35.96 6.36
N ILE A 477 -14.11 36.93 5.46
CA ILE A 477 -14.51 38.32 5.76
C ILE A 477 -16.04 38.48 5.75
N SER A 478 -16.77 37.60 5.05
CA SER A 478 -18.24 37.68 4.98
C SER A 478 -18.98 36.90 6.08
N ALA A 479 -18.32 35.98 6.80
CA ALA A 479 -18.93 35.23 7.90
C ALA A 479 -18.78 35.95 9.27
N LEU A 480 -17.83 36.88 9.39
CA LEU A 480 -17.61 37.71 10.59
C LEU A 480 -18.26 39.09 10.52
N ARG A 481 -18.76 39.51 9.36
CA ARG A 481 -19.56 40.73 9.23
C ARG A 481 -21.02 40.38 9.54
N GLY A 482 -21.37 40.47 10.83
CA GLY A 482 -22.75 40.30 11.29
C GLY A 482 -23.72 41.24 10.56
N PRO A 483 -25.04 40.97 10.62
CA PRO A 483 -26.08 41.67 9.86
C PRO A 483 -26.36 43.12 10.33
N ALA A 484 -25.46 43.77 11.05
CA ALA A 484 -25.69 45.09 11.64
C ALA A 484 -24.48 45.99 11.43
N GLU A 485 -24.54 46.83 10.39
CA GLU A 485 -24.56 48.29 10.54
C GLU A 485 -24.57 48.93 9.16
N SER A 486 -25.76 49.38 8.79
CA SER A 486 -25.99 50.38 7.76
C SER A 486 -25.30 51.68 8.17
N ILE A 487 -24.16 52.00 7.57
CA ILE A 487 -23.65 53.37 7.59
C ILE A 487 -23.53 53.85 6.14
N SER A 488 -24.52 54.69 5.84
CA SER A 488 -24.62 55.73 4.84
C SER A 488 -23.32 56.21 4.20
N GLY A 489 -23.33 56.22 2.88
CA GLY A 489 -23.09 57.42 2.09
C GLY A 489 -21.70 58.05 2.21
N ASP A 490 -20.76 57.54 1.42
CA ASP A 490 -19.79 58.42 0.78
C ASP A 490 -19.53 57.97 -0.66
N ALA A 491 -19.51 58.96 -1.54
CA ALA A 491 -19.59 58.80 -2.97
C ALA A 491 -18.36 58.11 -3.55
N ILE A 492 -18.67 57.13 -4.39
CA ILE A 492 -17.79 56.27 -5.16
C ILE A 492 -17.00 57.12 -6.17
N SER A 493 -15.70 57.29 -5.96
CA SER A 493 -14.77 57.62 -7.03
C SER A 493 -14.61 56.38 -7.92
N ILE A 494 -15.01 56.50 -9.18
CA ILE A 494 -15.01 55.46 -10.21
C ILE A 494 -13.57 55.21 -10.72
N PRO A 495 -12.99 54.00 -10.59
CA PRO A 495 -11.87 53.57 -11.42
C PRO A 495 -12.44 52.71 -12.57
N SER A 496 -12.82 53.33 -13.70
CA SER A 496 -13.54 52.64 -14.80
C SER A 496 -12.63 51.89 -15.77
N GLU A 497 -11.38 52.30 -15.94
CA GLU A 497 -10.52 51.75 -17.01
C GLU A 497 -9.82 50.45 -16.60
N ALA A 498 -9.43 50.29 -15.34
CA ALA A 498 -8.76 49.08 -14.87
C ALA A 498 -9.64 47.81 -14.93
N HIS A 499 -10.97 47.98 -14.84
CA HIS A 499 -11.90 46.86 -14.89
C HIS A 499 -12.16 46.33 -16.31
N GLU A 500 -12.00 47.15 -17.35
CA GLU A 500 -12.18 46.69 -18.74
C GLU A 500 -11.04 45.75 -19.16
N ASP A 501 -9.80 46.10 -18.80
CA ASP A 501 -8.61 45.27 -19.05
C ASP A 501 -8.66 43.94 -18.28
N GLU A 502 -9.13 43.96 -17.03
CA GLU A 502 -9.30 42.77 -16.22
C GLU A 502 -10.38 41.85 -16.81
N GLN A 503 -11.51 42.43 -17.26
CA GLN A 503 -12.58 41.67 -17.90
C GLN A 503 -12.15 41.10 -19.26
N ALA A 504 -11.30 41.81 -20.01
CA ALA A 504 -10.70 41.31 -21.25
C ALA A 504 -9.72 40.15 -20.99
N ARG A 505 -8.86 40.25 -19.97
CA ARG A 505 -7.99 39.15 -19.52
C ARG A 505 -8.80 37.93 -19.10
N LEU A 506 -9.86 38.14 -18.31
CA LEU A 506 -10.81 37.10 -17.91
C LEU A 506 -11.45 36.41 -19.11
N ARG A 507 -11.89 37.16 -20.13
CA ARG A 507 -12.44 36.60 -21.37
C ARG A 507 -11.39 35.79 -22.13
N ALA A 508 -10.16 36.28 -22.23
CA ALA A 508 -9.07 35.58 -22.90
C ALA A 508 -8.73 34.25 -22.20
N LEU A 509 -8.65 34.26 -20.87
CA LEU A 509 -8.35 33.08 -20.07
C LEU A 509 -9.53 32.09 -20.04
N ALA A 510 -10.77 32.59 -19.93
CA ALA A 510 -11.98 31.79 -20.09
C ALA A 510 -12.00 31.06 -21.44
N LYS A 511 -11.71 31.77 -22.52
CA LYS A 511 -11.65 31.21 -23.87
C LYS A 511 -10.54 30.17 -24.00
N ALA A 512 -9.37 30.40 -23.39
CA ALA A 512 -8.26 29.45 -23.43
C ALA A 512 -8.52 28.17 -22.62
N LEU A 513 -9.25 28.26 -21.51
CA LEU A 513 -9.68 27.12 -20.69
C LEU A 513 -10.86 26.35 -21.31
N GLY A 514 -11.34 26.75 -22.49
CA GLY A 514 -12.47 26.12 -23.17
C GLY A 514 -13.83 26.47 -22.56
N PHE A 515 -13.91 27.49 -21.69
CA PHE A 515 -15.19 27.94 -21.14
C PHE A 515 -15.93 28.78 -22.18
N THR A 516 -17.23 28.49 -22.36
CA THR A 516 -18.07 29.20 -23.32
C THR A 516 -18.53 30.56 -22.80
N GLY A 517 -18.36 30.84 -21.49
CA GLY A 517 -18.70 32.12 -20.88
C GLY A 517 -17.87 32.45 -19.64
N ILE A 518 -17.76 33.74 -19.33
CA ILE A 518 -16.99 34.28 -18.19
C ILE A 518 -17.44 33.66 -16.87
N ASN A 519 -18.75 33.49 -16.65
CA ASN A 519 -19.27 32.91 -15.40
C ASN A 519 -18.82 31.45 -15.19
N GLN A 520 -18.73 30.66 -16.27
CA GLN A 520 -18.21 29.29 -16.17
C GLN A 520 -16.71 29.28 -15.86
N ALA A 521 -15.96 30.22 -16.44
CA ALA A 521 -14.54 30.38 -16.14
C ALA A 521 -14.29 30.83 -14.70
N VAL A 522 -15.06 31.79 -14.20
CA VAL A 522 -14.98 32.23 -12.80
C VAL A 522 -15.32 31.06 -11.86
N LEU A 523 -16.35 30.27 -12.17
CA LEU A 523 -16.68 29.06 -11.38
C LEU A 523 -15.56 28.02 -11.42
N GLY A 524 -14.99 27.75 -12.60
CA GLY A 524 -13.88 26.80 -12.77
C GLY A 524 -12.59 27.25 -12.07
N LEU A 525 -12.25 28.54 -12.19
CA LEU A 525 -11.11 29.15 -11.50
C LEU A 525 -11.32 29.16 -9.98
N ARG A 526 -12.54 29.40 -9.51
CA ARG A 526 -12.87 29.36 -8.08
C ARG A 526 -12.68 27.97 -7.49
N CYS A 527 -12.98 26.91 -8.23
CA CYS A 527 -12.66 25.54 -7.82
C CYS A 527 -11.16 25.32 -7.60
N LEU A 528 -10.27 26.02 -8.31
CA LEU A 528 -8.81 25.96 -8.09
C LEU A 528 -8.38 26.83 -6.90
N VAL A 529 -9.01 28.00 -6.72
CA VAL A 529 -8.73 28.92 -5.60
C VAL A 529 -9.03 28.27 -4.26
N ASP A 530 -10.17 27.60 -4.15
CA ASP A 530 -10.66 26.99 -2.92
C ASP A 530 -10.20 25.52 -2.75
N ASP A 531 -9.28 25.03 -3.59
CA ASP A 531 -8.79 23.65 -3.54
C ASP A 531 -7.78 23.44 -2.40
N GLU A 532 -8.21 22.69 -1.38
CA GLU A 532 -7.37 22.30 -0.25
C GLU A 532 -6.16 21.44 -0.69
N GLU A 533 -6.28 20.64 -1.74
CA GLU A 533 -5.17 19.79 -2.23
C GLU A 533 -4.02 20.63 -2.77
N ILE A 534 -4.33 21.64 -3.58
CA ILE A 534 -3.34 22.57 -4.13
C ILE A 534 -2.70 23.38 -3.00
N GLU A 535 -3.48 23.76 -1.99
CA GLU A 535 -2.98 24.48 -0.82
C GLU A 535 -1.99 23.68 0.02
N ARG A 536 -2.32 22.42 0.29
CA ARG A 536 -1.42 21.52 1.00
C ARG A 536 -0.15 21.27 0.20
N LEU A 537 -0.27 21.06 -1.11
CA LEU A 537 0.87 20.85 -1.98
C LEU A 537 1.78 22.09 -2.04
N GLU A 538 1.21 23.30 -2.07
CA GLU A 538 1.97 24.55 -2.00
C GLU A 538 2.79 24.68 -0.71
N VAL A 539 2.28 24.17 0.41
CA VAL A 539 3.04 24.12 1.66
C VAL A 539 4.14 23.08 1.59
N PHE A 540 3.86 21.88 1.07
CA PHE A 540 4.89 20.85 0.90
C PHE A 540 6.02 21.29 -0.03
N SER A 541 5.73 21.98 -1.14
CA SER A 541 6.74 22.47 -2.09
C SER A 541 7.65 23.55 -1.50
N ARG A 542 7.19 24.26 -0.47
CA ARG A 542 8.00 25.24 0.28
C ARG A 542 8.66 24.66 1.51
N SER A 543 8.30 23.44 1.90
CA SER A 543 8.80 22.79 3.10
C SER A 543 10.14 22.10 2.83
N VAL A 544 10.98 22.03 3.87
CA VAL A 544 12.30 21.38 3.78
C VAL A 544 12.32 20.19 4.74
N PRO A 545 12.62 18.96 4.28
CA PRO A 545 12.85 17.84 5.17
C PRO A 545 14.19 18.03 5.88
N VAL A 546 14.16 18.08 7.21
CA VAL A 546 15.33 18.26 8.08
C VAL A 546 15.59 16.98 8.86
N TRP A 547 16.85 16.54 8.91
CA TRP A 547 17.25 15.36 9.68
C TRP A 547 17.11 15.61 11.19
N LYS A 548 16.48 14.70 11.93
CA LYS A 548 16.17 14.86 13.36
C LYS A 548 17.40 15.11 14.25
N ASP A 549 18.56 14.56 13.89
CA ASP A 549 19.81 14.66 14.66
C ASP A 549 20.80 15.71 14.12
N ALA A 550 20.42 16.49 13.10
CA ALA A 550 21.17 17.69 12.77
C ALA A 550 20.94 18.67 13.91
N GLY A 551 21.79 18.57 14.93
CA GLY A 551 21.66 19.18 16.25
C GLY A 551 20.90 20.50 16.18
N VAL A 552 19.70 20.50 16.75
CA VAL A 552 19.03 21.73 17.12
C VAL A 552 19.89 22.31 18.25
N GLU A 553 20.98 22.98 17.87
CA GLU A 553 21.25 24.30 18.44
C GLU A 553 19.90 24.99 18.46
N HIS A 554 19.48 25.43 19.65
CA HIS A 554 18.35 26.32 19.83
C HIS A 554 18.56 27.52 18.89
N VAL A 555 18.09 27.40 17.65
CA VAL A 555 17.76 28.54 16.82
C VAL A 555 16.60 29.16 17.56
N ARG A 556 16.95 30.04 18.50
CA ARG A 556 16.08 31.06 19.04
C ARG A 556 15.25 31.55 17.86
N ASP A 557 13.94 31.45 17.96
CA ASP A 557 13.01 32.20 17.13
C ASP A 557 13.27 33.70 17.43
N ASP A 558 14.41 34.23 16.98
CA ASP A 558 14.71 35.66 16.93
C ASP A 558 13.93 36.25 15.75
N ALA A 559 12.61 36.11 15.82
CA ALA A 559 11.66 37.00 15.18
C ALA A 559 11.30 38.12 16.17
N SER A 560 12.32 38.71 16.80
CA SER A 560 12.19 40.08 17.27
C SER A 560 12.48 40.96 16.04
N PRO A 561 11.54 41.77 15.54
CA PRO A 561 11.89 42.77 14.53
C PRO A 561 13.02 43.63 15.11
N PRO A 562 13.95 44.18 14.29
CA PRO A 562 14.99 45.05 14.79
C PRO A 562 14.33 46.21 15.53
N GLY A 563 14.34 46.12 16.86
CA GLY A 563 13.97 47.19 17.74
C GLY A 563 14.87 48.35 17.36
N ASN A 564 14.23 49.43 16.93
CA ASN A 564 14.83 50.68 16.58
C ASN A 564 15.45 51.28 17.85
N GLU A 565 16.57 50.72 18.32
CA GLU A 565 17.37 51.31 19.39
C GLU A 565 18.00 52.57 18.81
N GLY A 566 17.32 53.68 19.09
CA GLY A 566 17.78 55.02 18.81
C GLY A 566 19.23 55.17 19.26
N ARG A 567 20.10 55.36 18.26
CA ARG A 567 21.49 55.69 18.45
C ARG A 567 21.56 57.10 19.06
N ALA A 568 21.53 57.14 20.38
CA ALA A 568 21.80 58.32 21.16
C ALA A 568 23.17 58.89 20.77
N SER A 569 23.16 60.18 20.50
CA SER A 569 24.27 61.09 20.25
C SER A 569 25.40 60.90 21.26
N ARG A 570 26.56 60.42 20.79
CA ARG A 570 27.83 60.57 21.51
C ARG A 570 28.29 62.03 21.39
N LEU A 571 28.21 62.77 22.50
CA LEU A 571 29.00 63.98 22.75
C LEU A 571 30.50 63.61 22.80
N PRO A 572 31.40 64.45 22.26
CA PRO A 572 32.84 64.26 22.42
C PRO A 572 33.28 64.71 23.82
N PRO A 573 34.30 64.07 24.42
CA PRO A 573 34.86 64.53 25.68
C PRO A 573 35.71 65.79 25.43
N ARG A 574 35.46 66.82 26.24
CA ARG A 574 36.39 67.93 26.50
C ARG A 574 37.55 67.41 27.34
N GLY A 575 38.76 67.76 26.90
CA GLY A 575 40.04 67.98 27.61
C GLY A 575 40.36 67.25 28.91
N ASP A 576 41.56 66.67 28.96
CA ASP A 576 42.73 67.39 29.48
C ASP A 576 43.91 67.24 28.50
#